data_AF-A0A919M133-F1
#
_entry.id   AF-A0A919M133-F1
#
_cell.length_a   1.000
_cell.length_b   1.000
_cell.length_c   1.000
_cell.angle_alpha   90.00
_cell.angle_beta   90.00
_cell.angle_gamma   90.00
#
_symmetry.space_group_name_H-M   'P 1'
#
loop_
_entity.id
_entity.type
_entity.pdbx_description
1 polymer ?
#
loop_
_entity_poly.entity_id
_entity_poly.type
_entity_poly.pdbx_seq_one_letter_code
_entity_poly.pdbx_strand_id
1 'polypeptide(L)'
;MYQPDFPPVPFRLGLYPVVDSVAWIERLLKAGVRTLQLRIKDRRDSEVEDDVIAAIALGRRYHARLFINDYWQLAIKHQAYGVHLGQEDLETTDLSAIRQAGLRLGVSTHDDMEIDVALAARPSYIALGHVFPTQTKQMPSAPQGLEQLARHIQRLADYPTVAIGGISPKRRRGYWRPASAASRWSAPSPVRRTGGQRPTNCWRWRERAMNDHDFMRYSRQLLLEDIAIEGQQKLLASRVLIIGLGGLGSPAALYLAGLASGRSPADDDAVHLSNLQRQILFTSADIDRPKAAAAQTRLSQLNPQIKLVALQQRKRRGAPRRSGESGRGAGLYR
;
A
#
# COMPACT_ATOMS: atom_id res chain seq x y z
N MET A 1 13.90 -19.56 20.81
CA MET A 1 15.02 -19.32 19.88
C MET A 1 14.73 -20.08 18.59
N TYR A 2 14.90 -19.45 17.43
CA TYR A 2 14.62 -20.07 16.12
C TYR A 2 15.45 -21.33 15.90
N GLN A 3 14.78 -22.47 15.71
CA GLN A 3 15.37 -23.74 15.30
C GLN A 3 14.36 -24.44 14.36
N PRO A 4 14.52 -24.33 13.04
CA PRO A 4 13.62 -25.00 12.10
C PRO A 4 13.84 -26.51 12.14
N ASP A 5 12.80 -27.28 11.80
CA ASP A 5 12.95 -28.73 11.59
C ASP A 5 13.52 -29.05 10.20
N PHE A 6 13.53 -28.05 9.32
CA PHE A 6 14.10 -28.08 7.98
C PHE A 6 15.45 -27.36 7.96
N PRO A 7 16.31 -27.58 6.94
CA PRO A 7 17.56 -26.84 6.83
C PRO A 7 17.34 -25.31 6.91
N PRO A 8 18.23 -24.56 7.57
CA PRO A 8 18.03 -23.14 7.76
C PRO A 8 18.25 -22.35 6.47
N VAL A 9 17.72 -21.12 6.46
CA VAL A 9 18.02 -20.09 5.46
C VAL A 9 18.71 -18.90 6.12
N PRO A 10 19.38 -18.02 5.35
CA PRO A 10 19.84 -16.75 5.89
C PRO A 10 18.67 -15.96 6.47
N PHE A 11 18.88 -15.32 7.63
CA PHE A 11 17.86 -14.50 8.27
C PHE A 11 17.31 -13.40 7.35
N ARG A 12 18.16 -12.86 6.46
CA ARG A 12 17.77 -11.92 5.41
C ARG A 12 17.83 -12.60 4.04
N LEU A 13 16.67 -12.95 3.52
CA LEU A 13 16.52 -13.55 2.19
C LEU A 13 16.74 -12.56 1.03
N GLY A 14 16.63 -11.26 1.31
CA GLY A 14 16.86 -10.19 0.34
C GLY A 14 15.68 -10.01 -0.62
N LEU A 15 15.98 -9.62 -1.86
CA LEU A 15 14.98 -9.55 -2.92
C LEU A 15 14.54 -10.98 -3.27
N TYR A 16 13.24 -11.24 -3.13
CA TYR A 16 12.61 -12.54 -3.37
C TYR A 16 11.50 -12.38 -4.42
N PRO A 17 11.79 -12.50 -5.73
CA PRO A 17 10.77 -12.52 -6.77
C PRO A 17 10.06 -13.87 -6.84
N VAL A 18 8.74 -13.84 -7.03
CA VAL A 18 7.91 -14.99 -7.38
C VAL A 18 7.50 -14.84 -8.85
N VAL A 19 7.85 -15.82 -9.68
CA VAL A 19 7.65 -15.75 -11.14
C VAL A 19 7.06 -17.05 -11.67
N ASP A 20 6.40 -16.99 -12.81
CA ASP A 20 5.59 -18.07 -13.39
C ASP A 20 6.33 -18.94 -14.42
N SER A 21 7.59 -18.63 -14.74
CA SER A 21 8.29 -19.27 -15.84
C SER A 21 9.81 -19.32 -15.65
N VAL A 22 10.42 -20.37 -16.22
CA VAL A 22 11.87 -20.58 -16.23
C VAL A 22 12.61 -19.44 -16.94
N ALA A 23 12.01 -18.87 -17.99
CA ALA A 23 12.57 -17.72 -18.70
C ALA A 23 12.76 -16.51 -17.76
N TRP A 24 11.80 -16.23 -16.88
CA TRP A 24 11.93 -15.18 -15.89
C TRP A 24 12.96 -15.49 -14.81
N ILE A 25 13.01 -16.74 -14.35
CA ILE A 25 14.06 -17.21 -13.43
C ILE A 25 15.44 -16.90 -14.02
N GLU A 26 15.71 -17.32 -15.26
CA GLU A 26 17.02 -17.12 -15.89
C GLU A 26 17.37 -15.62 -16.02
N ARG A 27 16.42 -14.79 -16.45
CA ARG A 27 16.62 -13.33 -16.57
C ARG A 27 17.00 -12.69 -15.23
N LEU A 28 16.31 -13.05 -14.16
CA LEU A 28 16.56 -12.49 -12.83
C LEU A 28 17.88 -13.00 -12.23
N LEU A 29 18.24 -14.26 -12.48
CA LEU A 29 19.53 -14.81 -12.08
C LEU A 29 20.70 -14.09 -12.77
N LYS A 30 20.58 -13.81 -14.08
CA LYS A 30 21.54 -12.99 -14.85
C LYS A 30 21.64 -11.56 -14.30
N ALA A 31 20.53 -10.99 -13.82
CA ALA A 31 20.49 -9.68 -13.18
C ALA A 31 21.03 -9.67 -11.72
N GLY A 32 21.49 -10.81 -11.19
CA GLY A 32 22.12 -10.91 -9.87
C GLY A 32 21.17 -11.26 -8.72
N VAL A 33 19.91 -11.57 -8.98
CA VAL A 33 19.01 -12.09 -7.95
C VAL A 33 19.47 -13.48 -7.52
N ARG A 34 19.40 -13.77 -6.22
CA ARG A 34 19.88 -15.04 -5.64
C ARG A 34 18.87 -15.75 -4.75
N THR A 35 17.67 -15.19 -4.58
CA THR A 35 16.55 -15.84 -3.88
C THR A 35 15.31 -15.66 -4.72
N LEU A 36 14.68 -16.74 -5.18
CA LEU A 36 13.55 -16.71 -6.12
C LEU A 36 12.60 -17.88 -5.87
N GLN A 37 11.39 -17.79 -6.42
CA GLN A 37 10.45 -18.90 -6.47
C GLN A 37 9.84 -19.04 -7.86
N LEU A 38 9.79 -20.28 -8.34
CA LEU A 38 8.99 -20.65 -9.50
C LEU A 38 7.58 -21.03 -9.03
N ARG A 39 6.57 -20.36 -9.58
CA ARG A 39 5.16 -20.55 -9.25
C ARG A 39 4.33 -20.68 -10.51
N ILE A 40 4.23 -21.91 -11.00
CA ILE A 40 3.32 -22.30 -12.07
C ILE A 40 1.97 -22.67 -11.43
N LYS A 41 0.85 -22.26 -12.04
CA LYS A 41 -0.50 -22.54 -11.54
C LYS A 41 -1.23 -23.49 -12.49
N ASP A 42 -2.19 -24.24 -11.96
CA ASP A 42 -3.24 -24.93 -12.71
C ASP A 42 -2.72 -25.91 -13.79
N ARG A 43 -1.59 -26.58 -13.53
CA ARG A 43 -0.97 -27.58 -14.43
C ARG A 43 -0.62 -28.85 -13.68
N ARG A 44 -0.69 -30.00 -14.37
CA ARG A 44 -0.34 -31.30 -13.80
C ARG A 44 1.17 -31.47 -13.70
N ASP A 45 1.62 -32.32 -12.78
CA ASP A 45 3.05 -32.62 -12.57
C ASP A 45 3.78 -32.98 -13.87
N SER A 46 3.19 -33.83 -14.71
CA SER A 46 3.77 -34.24 -15.99
C SER A 46 3.97 -33.10 -17.00
N GLU A 47 3.23 -32.01 -16.84
CA GLU A 47 3.28 -30.85 -17.73
C GLU A 47 4.32 -29.81 -17.27
N VAL A 48 4.66 -29.81 -15.97
CA VAL A 48 5.58 -28.85 -15.36
C VAL A 48 6.93 -29.44 -15.01
N GLU A 49 7.08 -30.77 -15.07
CA GLU A 49 8.29 -31.45 -14.62
C GLU A 49 9.55 -30.94 -15.33
N ASP A 50 9.52 -30.75 -16.65
CA ASP A 50 10.64 -30.19 -17.41
C ASP A 50 10.99 -28.75 -16.96
N ASP A 51 9.97 -27.93 -16.68
CA ASP A 51 10.15 -26.57 -16.18
C ASP A 51 10.79 -26.57 -14.78
N VAL A 52 10.37 -27.49 -13.92
CA VAL A 52 10.92 -27.67 -12.56
C VAL A 52 12.38 -28.12 -12.64
N ILE A 53 12.70 -29.11 -13.49
CA ILE A 53 14.07 -29.59 -13.73
C ILE A 53 14.97 -28.43 -14.19
N ALA A 54 14.50 -27.68 -15.19
CA ALA A 54 15.25 -26.55 -15.75
C ALA A 54 15.48 -25.44 -14.70
N ALA A 55 14.46 -25.11 -13.90
CA ALA A 55 14.59 -24.15 -12.81
C ALA A 55 15.58 -24.61 -11.73
N ILE A 56 15.55 -25.89 -11.33
CA ILE A 56 16.50 -26.45 -10.37
C ILE A 56 17.93 -26.39 -10.92
N ALA A 57 18.13 -26.76 -12.18
CA ALA A 57 19.43 -26.68 -12.84
C ALA A 57 19.98 -25.25 -12.86
N LEU A 58 19.14 -24.26 -13.16
CA LEU A 58 19.49 -22.84 -13.09
C LEU A 58 19.82 -22.41 -11.65
N GLY A 59 19.03 -22.85 -10.67
CA GLY A 59 19.28 -22.60 -9.25
C GLY A 59 20.68 -23.07 -8.83
N ARG A 60 21.06 -24.29 -9.22
CA ARG A 60 22.39 -24.86 -8.95
C ARG A 60 23.49 -24.07 -9.66
N ARG A 61 23.33 -23.81 -10.97
CA ARG A 61 24.32 -23.08 -11.79
C ARG A 61 24.67 -21.70 -11.25
N TYR A 62 23.68 -20.97 -10.72
CA TYR A 62 23.87 -19.62 -10.21
C TYR A 62 24.04 -19.57 -8.68
N HIS A 63 24.15 -20.72 -8.01
CA HIS A 63 24.18 -20.84 -6.54
C HIS A 63 23.05 -20.05 -5.87
N ALA A 64 21.86 -20.16 -6.44
CA ALA A 64 20.67 -19.44 -6.00
C ALA A 64 19.79 -20.29 -5.10
N ARG A 65 19.08 -19.59 -4.21
CA ARG A 65 18.07 -20.12 -3.31
C ARG A 65 16.74 -20.13 -4.06
N LEU A 66 16.53 -21.16 -4.88
CA LEU A 66 15.36 -21.27 -5.73
C LEU A 66 14.34 -22.24 -5.11
N PHE A 67 13.17 -21.73 -4.79
CA PHE A 67 12.06 -22.52 -4.23
C PHE A 67 11.07 -22.91 -5.32
N ILE A 68 10.55 -24.13 -5.25
CA ILE A 68 9.46 -24.61 -6.10
C ILE A 68 8.15 -24.49 -5.32
N ASN A 69 7.16 -23.81 -5.88
CA ASN A 69 5.85 -23.63 -5.26
C ASN A 69 4.96 -24.85 -5.50
N ASP A 70 4.31 -25.35 -4.45
CA ASP A 70 3.29 -26.43 -4.40
C ASP A 70 3.72 -27.82 -4.92
N TYR A 71 4.54 -27.93 -5.97
CA TYR A 71 5.02 -29.18 -6.57
C TYR A 71 6.11 -29.89 -5.73
N TRP A 72 5.78 -30.26 -4.50
CA TRP A 72 6.72 -30.80 -3.52
C TRP A 72 7.25 -32.19 -3.90
N GLN A 73 6.44 -33.06 -4.51
CA GLN A 73 6.93 -34.37 -4.98
C GLN A 73 8.01 -34.20 -6.05
N LEU A 74 7.79 -33.30 -7.02
CA LEU A 74 8.80 -32.99 -8.05
C LEU A 74 10.04 -32.35 -7.44
N ALA A 75 9.88 -31.47 -6.46
CA ALA A 75 11.00 -30.86 -5.75
C ALA A 75 11.85 -31.90 -5.01
N ILE A 76 11.23 -32.92 -4.39
CA ILE A 76 11.93 -34.06 -3.77
C ILE A 76 12.62 -34.89 -4.85
N LYS A 77 11.87 -35.31 -5.88
CA LYS A 77 12.35 -36.16 -6.98
C LYS A 77 13.62 -35.59 -7.62
N HIS A 78 13.65 -34.28 -7.84
CA HIS A 78 14.74 -33.59 -8.52
C HIS A 78 15.72 -32.87 -7.60
N GLN A 79 15.57 -33.03 -6.28
CA GLN A 79 16.46 -32.46 -5.26
C GLN A 79 16.62 -30.93 -5.39
N ALA A 80 15.49 -30.23 -5.29
CA ALA A 80 15.44 -28.77 -5.31
C ALA A 80 16.21 -28.14 -4.11
N TYR A 81 16.35 -26.82 -4.10
CA TYR A 81 16.88 -26.14 -2.91
C TYR A 81 15.84 -26.07 -1.77
N GLY A 82 14.56 -25.95 -2.12
CA GLY A 82 13.44 -25.96 -1.19
C GLY A 82 12.09 -25.88 -1.88
N VAL A 83 11.05 -26.02 -1.07
CA VAL A 83 9.63 -25.93 -1.43
C VAL A 83 9.00 -24.74 -0.72
N HIS A 84 8.01 -24.13 -1.36
CA HIS A 84 7.11 -23.18 -0.72
C HIS A 84 5.66 -23.68 -0.83
N LEU A 85 4.92 -23.62 0.28
CA LEU A 85 3.53 -24.11 0.36
C LEU A 85 2.57 -23.00 0.83
N GLY A 86 1.34 -23.07 0.36
CA GLY A 86 0.18 -22.42 0.97
C GLY A 86 -0.33 -23.19 2.20
N GLN A 87 -1.39 -22.70 2.83
CA GLN A 87 -2.02 -23.37 3.99
C GLN A 87 -2.70 -24.67 3.60
N GLU A 88 -3.46 -24.68 2.50
CA GLU A 88 -4.16 -25.88 2.00
C GLU A 88 -3.18 -27.02 1.68
N ASP A 89 -2.06 -26.70 1.03
CA ASP A 89 -1.02 -27.69 0.73
C ASP A 89 -0.31 -28.16 2.01
N LEU A 90 -0.11 -27.28 2.98
CA LEU A 90 0.55 -27.62 4.25
C LEU A 90 -0.22 -28.70 5.03
N GLU A 91 -1.55 -28.70 4.96
CA GLU A 91 -2.41 -29.69 5.63
C GLU A 91 -2.32 -31.08 5.02
N THR A 92 -2.12 -31.16 3.70
CA THR A 92 -2.17 -32.42 2.94
C THR A 92 -0.80 -33.00 2.61
N THR A 93 0.26 -32.19 2.70
CA THR A 93 1.63 -32.57 2.35
C THR A 93 2.31 -33.40 3.43
N ASP A 94 3.03 -34.45 3.01
CA ASP A 94 3.96 -35.16 3.90
C ASP A 94 5.22 -34.32 4.16
N LEU A 95 5.16 -33.53 5.23
CA LEU A 95 6.27 -32.70 5.69
C LEU A 95 7.50 -33.52 6.14
N SER A 96 7.29 -34.77 6.56
CA SER A 96 8.39 -35.67 6.92
C SER A 96 9.19 -36.05 5.68
N ALA A 97 8.53 -36.34 4.55
CA ALA A 97 9.21 -36.62 3.29
C ALA A 97 10.08 -35.44 2.81
N ILE A 98 9.56 -34.21 2.86
CA ILE A 98 10.32 -33.00 2.52
C ILE A 98 11.55 -32.84 3.44
N ARG A 99 11.36 -33.10 4.73
CA ARG A 99 12.43 -33.00 5.74
C ARG A 99 13.53 -34.05 5.51
N GLN A 100 13.14 -35.30 5.28
CA GLN A 100 14.06 -36.41 5.00
C GLN A 100 14.84 -36.19 3.70
N ALA A 101 14.21 -35.57 2.71
CA ALA A 101 14.87 -35.17 1.47
C ALA A 101 15.86 -34.00 1.66
N GLY A 102 15.96 -33.41 2.86
CA GLY A 102 16.87 -32.29 3.14
C GLY A 102 16.48 -31.00 2.43
N LEU A 103 15.21 -30.86 2.05
CA LEU A 103 14.69 -29.65 1.41
C LEU A 103 14.32 -28.58 2.44
N ARG A 104 14.48 -27.32 2.07
CA ARG A 104 13.98 -26.18 2.87
C ARG A 104 12.49 -25.99 2.67
N LEU A 105 11.79 -25.51 3.69
CA LEU A 105 10.36 -25.22 3.62
C LEU A 105 10.08 -23.73 3.83
N GLY A 106 9.30 -23.13 2.95
CA GLY A 106 8.66 -21.84 3.15
C GLY A 106 7.14 -22.00 3.27
N VAL A 107 6.51 -21.23 4.15
CA VAL A 107 5.05 -21.27 4.34
C VAL A 107 4.48 -19.86 4.23
N SER A 108 3.41 -19.69 3.44
CA SER A 108 2.65 -18.43 3.36
C SER A 108 1.63 -18.32 4.49
N THR A 109 1.54 -17.14 5.12
CA THR A 109 0.57 -16.84 6.18
C THR A 109 -0.11 -15.47 6.01
N HIS A 110 -1.39 -15.40 6.38
CA HIS A 110 -2.28 -14.26 6.17
C HIS A 110 -2.95 -13.72 7.43
N ASP A 111 -2.90 -14.44 8.53
CA ASP A 111 -3.40 -13.97 9.83
C ASP A 111 -2.65 -14.65 10.98
N ASP A 112 -3.08 -14.37 12.21
CA ASP A 112 -2.46 -14.93 13.41
C ASP A 112 -2.65 -16.44 13.53
N MET A 113 -3.74 -17.01 13.02
CA MET A 113 -4.04 -18.44 13.09
C MET A 113 -3.15 -19.21 12.13
N GLU A 114 -3.00 -18.71 10.89
CA GLU A 114 -2.08 -19.28 9.91
C GLU A 114 -0.62 -19.21 10.39
N ILE A 115 -0.26 -18.18 11.16
CA ILE A 115 1.06 -18.09 11.81
C ILE A 115 1.24 -19.22 12.84
N ASP A 116 0.23 -19.53 13.66
CA ASP A 116 0.33 -20.63 14.63
C ASP A 116 0.48 -21.98 13.93
N VAL A 117 -0.29 -22.21 12.86
CA VAL A 117 -0.16 -23.42 12.03
C VAL A 117 1.25 -23.52 11.43
N ALA A 118 1.77 -22.42 10.85
CA ALA A 118 3.12 -22.39 10.31
C ALA A 118 4.18 -22.63 11.38
N LEU A 119 4.03 -22.07 12.59
CA LEU A 119 4.98 -22.28 13.69
C LEU A 119 5.01 -23.75 14.14
N ALA A 120 3.86 -24.45 14.12
CA ALA A 120 3.80 -25.88 14.41
C ALA A 120 4.58 -26.71 13.39
N ALA A 121 4.57 -26.32 12.11
CA ALA A 121 5.34 -26.96 11.04
C ALA A 121 6.86 -26.69 11.12
N ARG A 122 7.29 -25.67 11.89
CA ARG A 122 8.71 -25.26 12.07
C ARG A 122 9.50 -25.09 10.75
N PRO A 123 8.99 -24.32 9.76
CA PRO A 123 9.60 -24.18 8.43
C PRO A 123 10.93 -23.43 8.45
N SER A 124 11.65 -23.43 7.34
CA SER A 124 12.87 -22.63 7.19
C SER A 124 12.58 -21.12 7.22
N TYR A 125 11.46 -20.65 6.67
CA TYR A 125 11.02 -19.25 6.75
C TYR A 125 9.50 -19.10 6.60
N ILE A 126 8.98 -17.94 6.97
CA ILE A 126 7.54 -17.61 6.87
C ILE A 126 7.34 -16.40 5.95
N ALA A 127 6.41 -16.50 5.00
CA ALA A 127 6.00 -15.39 4.14
C ALA A 127 4.72 -14.75 4.68
N LEU A 128 4.79 -13.46 5.00
CA LEU A 128 3.69 -12.66 5.55
C LEU A 128 3.00 -11.89 4.42
N GLY A 129 1.73 -12.17 4.16
CA GLY A 129 0.98 -11.49 3.11
C GLY A 129 -0.54 -11.57 3.26
N HIS A 130 -1.34 -10.90 2.44
CA HIS A 130 -0.92 -9.90 1.48
C HIS A 130 -0.82 -8.53 2.17
N VAL A 131 0.34 -7.88 2.05
CA VAL A 131 0.62 -6.60 2.75
C VAL A 131 -0.15 -5.44 2.13
N PHE A 132 -0.27 -5.42 0.80
CA PHE A 132 -1.02 -4.42 0.05
C PHE A 132 -2.08 -5.09 -0.85
N PRO A 133 -3.11 -4.36 -1.30
CA PRO A 133 -4.04 -4.85 -2.32
C PRO A 133 -3.29 -5.36 -3.56
N THR A 134 -3.66 -6.54 -4.05
CA THR A 134 -3.06 -7.12 -5.27
C THR A 134 -4.13 -7.42 -6.31
N GLN A 135 -3.75 -7.34 -7.59
CA GLN A 135 -4.61 -7.76 -8.70
C GLN A 135 -4.46 -9.27 -9.03
N THR A 136 -3.51 -9.97 -8.39
CA THR A 136 -3.00 -11.28 -8.83
C THR A 136 -3.65 -12.48 -8.11
N LYS A 137 -4.49 -12.24 -7.09
CA LYS A 137 -5.37 -13.24 -6.45
C LYS A 137 -6.70 -12.57 -6.08
N GLN A 138 -7.84 -13.23 -6.35
CA GLN A 138 -9.08 -12.98 -5.58
C GLN A 138 -8.82 -13.57 -4.18
N MET A 139 -8.96 -12.76 -3.13
CA MET A 139 -8.62 -13.19 -1.77
C MET A 139 -9.83 -13.01 -0.84
N PRO A 140 -10.06 -13.94 0.10
CA PRO A 140 -11.18 -13.87 1.04
C PRO A 140 -10.94 -12.87 2.19
N SER A 141 -9.69 -12.39 2.38
CA SER A 141 -9.31 -11.48 3.47
C SER A 141 -8.90 -10.08 2.99
N ALA A 142 -9.00 -9.11 3.89
CA ALA A 142 -8.52 -7.75 3.67
C ALA A 142 -6.98 -7.69 3.70
N PRO A 143 -6.33 -6.79 2.93
CA PRO A 143 -4.90 -6.52 3.03
C PRO A 143 -4.47 -6.23 4.47
N GLN A 144 -3.39 -6.86 4.90
CA GLN A 144 -2.87 -6.73 6.27
C GLN A 144 -2.46 -5.30 6.61
N GLY A 145 -1.92 -4.56 5.63
CA GLY A 145 -1.31 -3.27 5.90
C GLY A 145 0.04 -3.38 6.62
N LEU A 146 0.59 -2.24 7.02
CA LEU A 146 1.95 -2.18 7.57
C LEU A 146 1.99 -2.38 9.09
N GLU A 147 0.92 -2.05 9.79
CA GLU A 147 0.83 -2.20 11.25
C GLU A 147 0.75 -3.68 11.62
N GLN A 148 -0.13 -4.44 10.94
CA GLN A 148 -0.23 -5.89 11.14
C GLN A 148 1.05 -6.62 10.74
N LEU A 149 1.68 -6.21 9.63
CA LEU A 149 2.97 -6.76 9.23
C LEU A 149 4.03 -6.54 10.34
N ALA A 150 4.10 -5.33 10.90
CA ALA A 150 5.04 -5.03 11.99
C ALA A 150 4.75 -5.87 13.24
N ARG A 151 3.47 -6.05 13.59
CA ARG A 151 3.04 -6.91 14.71
C ARG A 151 3.43 -8.38 14.49
N HIS A 152 3.20 -8.92 13.30
CA HIS A 152 3.59 -10.29 12.96
C HIS A 152 5.11 -10.47 12.98
N ILE A 153 5.89 -9.49 12.47
CA ILE A 153 7.35 -9.52 12.54
C ILE A 153 7.83 -9.51 14.00
N GLN A 154 7.23 -8.69 14.87
CA GLN A 154 7.56 -8.68 16.30
C GLN A 154 7.25 -10.02 16.97
N ARG A 155 6.09 -10.62 16.67
CA ARG A 155 5.69 -11.94 17.18
C ARG A 155 6.65 -13.04 16.77
N LEU A 156 7.10 -13.02 15.51
CA LEU A 156 8.02 -14.02 14.97
C LEU A 156 9.47 -13.81 15.42
N ALA A 157 9.80 -12.63 15.96
CA ALA A 157 11.10 -12.29 16.53
C ALA A 157 12.27 -12.66 15.61
N ASP A 158 12.95 -13.78 15.89
CA ASP A 158 14.14 -14.24 15.19
C ASP A 158 13.85 -15.18 14.00
N TYR A 159 12.57 -15.39 13.66
CA TYR A 159 12.21 -16.19 12.49
C TYR A 159 12.55 -15.46 11.18
N PRO A 160 13.20 -16.10 10.20
CA PRO A 160 13.35 -15.54 8.87
C PRO A 160 11.98 -15.29 8.23
N THR A 161 11.75 -14.05 7.79
CA THR A 161 10.47 -13.64 7.21
C THR A 161 10.65 -12.92 5.88
N VAL A 162 9.65 -13.04 5.01
CA VAL A 162 9.50 -12.23 3.79
C VAL A 162 8.11 -11.61 3.76
N ALA A 163 8.02 -10.37 3.28
CA ALA A 163 6.73 -9.74 3.01
C ALA A 163 6.31 -10.04 1.57
N ILE A 164 5.03 -10.39 1.35
CA ILE A 164 4.47 -10.66 0.03
C ILE A 164 3.14 -9.92 -0.18
N GLY A 165 2.84 -9.57 -1.44
CA GLY A 165 1.59 -8.95 -1.85
C GLY A 165 1.68 -7.44 -2.07
N GLY A 166 1.68 -7.02 -3.34
CA GLY A 166 1.52 -5.62 -3.78
C GLY A 166 2.74 -4.71 -3.52
N ILE A 167 3.93 -5.29 -3.40
CA ILE A 167 5.19 -4.57 -3.19
C ILE A 167 5.66 -3.98 -4.53
N SER A 168 5.95 -2.68 -4.57
CA SER A 168 6.55 -2.02 -5.74
C SER A 168 7.70 -1.07 -5.36
N PRO A 169 8.60 -0.71 -6.29
CA PRO A 169 9.74 0.19 -6.00
C PRO A 169 9.32 1.56 -5.44
N LYS A 170 8.18 2.09 -5.90
CA LYS A 170 7.55 3.31 -5.36
C LYS A 170 7.15 3.13 -3.88
N ARG A 171 6.55 1.97 -3.57
CA ARG A 171 6.09 1.59 -2.22
C ARG A 171 7.22 1.23 -1.24
N ARG A 172 8.44 0.94 -1.72
CA ARG A 172 9.62 0.58 -0.90
C ARG A 172 10.22 1.77 -0.14
N ARG A 173 10.18 2.98 -0.69
CA ARG A 173 10.89 4.16 -0.14
C ARG A 173 10.19 4.84 1.04
N GLY A 174 8.88 4.67 1.19
CA GLY A 174 8.10 5.39 2.22
C GLY A 174 7.98 4.68 3.58
N TYR A 175 8.20 3.36 3.64
CA TYR A 175 7.61 2.57 4.74
C TYR A 175 8.47 1.43 5.32
N TRP A 176 9.59 1.05 4.69
CA TRP A 176 10.47 0.03 5.25
C TRP A 176 11.62 0.66 6.06
N ARG A 177 11.36 0.90 7.35
CA ARG A 177 12.41 0.98 8.39
C ARG A 177 12.04 -0.04 9.47
N PRO A 178 12.74 -1.18 9.59
CA PRO A 178 12.53 -2.06 10.73
C PRO A 178 12.84 -1.27 12.00
N ALA A 179 11.95 -1.36 12.99
CA ALA A 179 12.05 -0.67 14.27
C ALA A 179 13.32 -1.02 15.08
N SER A 180 14.14 -1.96 14.61
CA SER A 180 15.45 -2.31 15.18
C SER A 180 16.65 -1.56 14.57
N ALA A 181 16.46 -0.72 13.54
CA ALA A 181 17.56 0.04 12.90
C ALA A 181 17.70 1.50 13.42
N ALA A 182 17.18 1.80 14.61
CA ALA A 182 17.25 3.14 15.20
C ALA A 182 18.58 3.43 15.94
N SER A 183 19.49 2.46 16.09
CA SER A 183 20.82 2.69 16.66
C SER A 183 21.92 2.26 15.68
N ARG A 184 22.90 3.15 15.47
CA ARG A 184 24.10 2.99 14.61
C ARG A 184 23.91 3.14 13.10
N TRP A 185 23.53 4.33 12.65
CA TRP A 185 24.09 4.90 11.41
C TRP A 185 24.22 6.42 11.59
N SER A 186 25.34 6.87 12.13
CA SER A 186 25.78 8.26 12.00
C SER A 186 26.35 8.41 10.59
N ALA A 187 25.55 8.91 9.65
CA ALA A 187 26.05 9.29 8.34
C ALA A 187 26.88 10.60 8.47
N PRO A 188 28.03 10.72 7.80
CA PRO A 188 28.85 11.91 7.86
C PRO A 188 28.14 13.10 7.21
N SER A 189 28.22 14.26 7.86
CA SER A 189 27.61 15.52 7.40
C SER A 189 28.15 15.93 6.03
N PRO A 190 27.30 16.37 5.08
CA PRO A 190 27.79 17.02 3.88
C PRO A 190 28.18 18.46 4.18
N VAL A 191 29.36 18.81 3.69
CA VAL A 191 30.02 20.11 3.68
C VAL A 191 29.07 21.25 3.29
N ARG A 192 29.12 22.34 4.07
CA ARG A 192 28.44 23.61 3.79
C ARG A 192 28.93 24.17 2.44
N ARG A 193 28.01 24.39 1.50
CA ARG A 193 28.18 25.38 0.43
C ARG A 193 27.34 26.60 0.75
N THR A 194 28.01 27.73 0.81
CA THR A 194 27.51 29.08 1.05
C THR A 194 26.80 29.64 -0.18
N GLY A 195 25.77 30.48 0.04
CA GLY A 195 25.33 31.49 -0.92
C GLY A 195 23.99 31.22 -1.61
N GLY A 196 22.95 31.97 -1.22
CA GLY A 196 21.69 32.08 -1.96
C GLY A 196 20.44 31.95 -1.09
N GLN A 197 20.10 33.00 -0.35
CA GLN A 197 18.83 33.08 0.39
C GLN A 197 17.65 33.10 -0.60
N ARG A 198 16.78 32.09 -0.53
CA ARG A 198 15.40 32.17 -1.02
C ARG A 198 14.46 32.21 0.20
N PRO A 199 13.37 33.01 0.16
CA PRO A 199 12.57 33.31 1.34
C PRO A 199 11.88 32.05 1.86
N THR A 200 12.19 31.67 3.10
CA THR A 200 11.65 30.52 3.80
C THR A 200 10.28 30.84 4.40
N ASN A 201 9.26 30.99 3.55
CA ASN A 201 7.86 30.96 3.98
C ASN A 201 7.16 29.76 3.32
N CYS A 202 7.66 28.56 3.59
CA CYS A 202 6.94 27.33 3.27
C CYS A 202 6.50 26.70 4.59
N TRP A 203 5.21 26.86 4.89
CA TRP A 203 4.53 26.23 6.01
C TRP A 203 4.93 24.76 6.08
N ARG A 204 5.62 24.39 7.16
CA ARG A 204 6.13 23.04 7.40
C ARG A 204 4.94 22.10 7.52
N TRP A 205 4.66 21.34 6.47
CA TRP A 205 3.57 20.37 6.42
C TRP A 205 3.82 19.27 7.45
N ARG A 206 2.88 19.06 8.38
CA ARG A 206 2.79 17.78 9.08
C ARG A 206 2.20 16.78 8.11
N GLU A 207 3.05 16.04 7.40
CA GLU A 207 2.65 14.91 6.58
C GLU A 207 2.01 13.85 7.48
N ARG A 208 0.69 13.67 7.37
CA ARG A 208 0.03 12.46 7.89
C ARG A 208 0.32 11.35 6.90
N ALA A 209 1.19 10.42 7.27
CA ALA A 209 1.36 9.19 6.51
C ALA A 209 0.05 8.40 6.46
N MET A 210 -0.25 7.77 5.32
CA MET A 210 -1.42 6.89 5.19
C MET A 210 -1.37 5.76 6.21
N ASN A 211 -2.49 5.51 6.87
CA ASN A 211 -2.68 4.35 7.75
C ASN A 211 -3.45 3.24 7.04
N ASP A 212 -3.60 2.08 7.69
CA ASP A 212 -4.22 0.90 7.08
C ASP A 212 -5.68 1.15 6.64
N HIS A 213 -6.44 1.95 7.39
CA HIS A 213 -7.77 2.36 6.98
C HIS A 213 -7.75 3.22 5.69
N ASP A 214 -6.80 4.13 5.54
CA ASP A 214 -6.63 4.90 4.31
C ASP A 214 -6.29 3.96 3.12
N PHE A 215 -5.42 2.96 3.34
CA PHE A 215 -5.09 1.97 2.31
C PHE A 215 -6.31 1.16 1.86
N MET A 216 -7.16 0.74 2.80
CA MET A 216 -8.38 0.00 2.51
C MET A 216 -9.40 0.86 1.74
N ARG A 217 -9.68 2.06 2.24
CA ARG A 217 -10.66 2.99 1.66
C ARG A 217 -10.27 3.42 0.24
N TYR A 218 -8.99 3.70 0.00
CA TYR A 218 -8.50 4.22 -1.28
C TYR A 218 -7.90 3.13 -2.18
N SER A 219 -8.08 1.86 -1.84
CA SER A 219 -7.46 0.70 -2.51
C SER A 219 -7.59 0.73 -4.04
N ARG A 220 -8.78 1.05 -4.57
CA ARG A 220 -9.03 1.17 -6.01
C ARG A 220 -8.28 2.34 -6.66
N GLN A 221 -8.18 3.47 -5.97
CA GLN A 221 -7.47 4.66 -6.46
C GLN A 221 -5.95 4.43 -6.48
N LEU A 222 -5.44 3.70 -5.49
CA LEU A 222 -4.02 3.31 -5.41
C LEU A 222 -3.55 2.41 -6.56
N LEU A 223 -4.47 1.83 -7.33
CA LEU A 223 -4.16 1.02 -8.53
C LEU A 223 -3.92 1.89 -9.78
N LEU A 224 -4.40 3.14 -9.79
CA LEU A 224 -4.19 4.05 -10.90
C LEU A 224 -2.76 4.58 -10.87
N GLU A 225 -2.01 4.43 -11.96
CA GLU A 225 -0.57 4.74 -12.00
C GLU A 225 -0.26 6.21 -11.70
N ASP A 226 -1.15 7.12 -12.14
CA ASP A 226 -1.04 8.57 -11.92
C ASP A 226 -1.32 8.99 -10.47
N ILE A 227 -2.08 8.19 -9.73
CA ILE A 227 -2.37 8.42 -8.31
C ILE A 227 -1.34 7.67 -7.48
N ALA A 228 -1.32 6.33 -7.55
CA ALA A 228 -0.50 5.48 -6.72
C ALA A 228 -0.54 5.90 -5.23
N ILE A 229 0.47 5.54 -4.43
CA ILE A 229 0.52 5.98 -3.02
C ILE A 229 0.82 7.47 -2.94
N GLU A 230 1.78 7.95 -3.72
CA GLU A 230 2.31 9.30 -3.60
C GLU A 230 1.24 10.36 -3.96
N GLY A 231 0.43 10.10 -4.98
CA GLY A 231 -0.70 10.94 -5.34
C GLY A 231 -1.81 10.89 -4.31
N GLN A 232 -2.13 9.71 -3.75
CA GLN A 232 -3.13 9.63 -2.68
C GLN A 232 -2.68 10.36 -1.40
N GLN A 233 -1.40 10.28 -1.04
CA GLN A 233 -0.81 11.06 0.04
C GLN A 233 -0.92 12.57 -0.22
N LYS A 234 -0.65 13.00 -1.47
CA LYS A 234 -0.87 14.40 -1.87
C LYS A 234 -2.33 14.80 -1.75
N LEU A 235 -3.28 13.94 -2.12
CA LEU A 235 -4.72 14.21 -1.99
C LEU A 235 -5.14 14.33 -0.52
N LEU A 236 -4.63 13.47 0.36
CA LEU A 236 -4.83 13.54 1.81
C LEU A 236 -4.25 14.81 2.44
N ALA A 237 -3.11 15.28 1.94
CA ALA A 237 -2.48 16.52 2.37
C ALA A 237 -3.13 17.77 1.73
N SER A 238 -3.79 17.57 0.59
CA SER A 238 -4.46 18.63 -0.17
C SER A 238 -5.68 19.12 0.59
N ARG A 239 -6.00 20.38 0.34
CA ARG A 239 -7.10 21.02 1.03
C ARG A 239 -7.84 21.97 0.09
N VAL A 240 -9.13 21.72 -0.12
CA VAL A 240 -9.96 22.33 -1.17
C VAL A 240 -11.14 23.11 -0.58
N LEU A 241 -11.25 24.41 -0.87
CA LEU A 241 -12.45 25.19 -0.55
C LEU A 241 -13.44 25.10 -1.71
N ILE A 242 -14.67 24.66 -1.46
CA ILE A 242 -15.73 24.64 -2.46
C ILE A 242 -16.61 25.88 -2.26
N ILE A 243 -16.62 26.78 -3.24
CA ILE A 243 -17.44 27.99 -3.21
C ILE A 243 -18.69 27.74 -4.05
N GLY A 244 -19.84 27.70 -3.40
CA GLY A 244 -21.12 27.36 -4.00
C GLY A 244 -21.37 25.85 -4.07
N LEU A 245 -22.55 25.44 -3.64
CA LEU A 245 -23.07 24.07 -3.64
C LEU A 245 -24.24 23.92 -4.61
N GLY A 246 -24.22 24.71 -5.68
CA GLY A 246 -25.16 24.61 -6.80
C GLY A 246 -24.94 23.36 -7.65
N GLY A 247 -25.45 23.37 -8.90
CA GLY A 247 -25.47 22.18 -9.76
C GLY A 247 -24.11 21.50 -10.01
N LEU A 248 -23.01 22.26 -10.04
CA LEU A 248 -21.65 21.71 -10.18
C LEU A 248 -20.96 21.48 -8.84
N GLY A 249 -21.19 22.37 -7.86
CA GLY A 249 -20.56 22.28 -6.53
C GLY A 249 -21.02 21.05 -5.76
N SER A 250 -22.30 20.69 -5.88
CA SER A 250 -22.90 19.50 -5.28
C SER A 250 -22.19 18.19 -5.67
N PRO A 251 -22.09 17.81 -6.96
CA PRO A 251 -21.38 16.59 -7.36
C PRO A 251 -19.87 16.68 -7.10
N ALA A 252 -19.23 17.84 -7.32
CA ALA A 252 -17.81 18.01 -7.05
C ALA A 252 -17.47 17.74 -5.57
N ALA A 253 -18.32 18.19 -4.64
CA ALA A 253 -18.13 17.98 -3.21
C ALA A 253 -18.15 16.49 -2.83
N LEU A 254 -19.04 15.70 -3.43
CA LEU A 254 -19.11 14.25 -3.21
C LEU A 254 -17.82 13.55 -3.66
N TYR A 255 -17.33 13.85 -4.87
CA TYR A 255 -16.11 13.23 -5.38
C TYR A 255 -14.87 13.64 -4.58
N LEU A 256 -14.74 14.92 -4.21
CA LEU A 256 -13.62 15.41 -3.40
C LEU A 256 -13.59 14.79 -2.01
N ALA A 257 -14.75 14.62 -1.37
CA ALA A 257 -14.86 13.91 -0.10
C ALA A 257 -14.45 12.44 -0.22
N GLY A 258 -14.78 11.78 -1.33
CA GLY A 258 -14.35 10.42 -1.64
C GLY A 258 -12.85 10.25 -1.89
N LEU A 259 -12.16 11.32 -2.30
CA LEU A 259 -10.70 11.36 -2.56
C LEU A 259 -9.87 11.76 -1.34
N ALA A 260 -10.48 11.84 -0.15
CA ALA A 260 -9.83 12.29 1.09
C ALA A 260 -9.41 13.77 1.13
N SER A 261 -9.80 14.56 0.14
CA SER A 261 -9.51 16.00 0.13
C SER A 261 -10.45 16.70 1.10
N GLY A 262 -9.95 17.05 2.29
CA GLY A 262 -10.72 17.79 3.29
C GLY A 262 -10.61 19.29 3.07
N ARG A 263 -11.74 19.96 2.79
CA ARG A 263 -12.04 21.32 3.29
C ARG A 263 -13.47 21.77 2.92
N SER A 264 -13.83 22.87 3.57
CA SER A 264 -15.13 23.49 3.79
C SER A 264 -16.03 23.71 2.58
N PRO A 265 -17.31 23.28 2.62
CA PRO A 265 -18.33 23.91 1.81
C PRO A 265 -18.53 25.37 2.26
N ALA A 266 -18.52 26.30 1.30
CA ALA A 266 -18.91 27.69 1.50
C ALA A 266 -20.10 28.03 0.61
N ASP A 267 -21.26 28.26 1.22
CA ASP A 267 -22.50 28.59 0.52
C ASP A 267 -23.42 29.34 1.51
N ASP A 268 -23.96 30.46 1.07
CA ASP A 268 -24.83 31.36 1.85
C ASP A 268 -26.33 31.10 1.64
N ASP A 269 -26.72 30.17 0.78
CA ASP A 269 -28.12 29.80 0.55
C ASP A 269 -28.61 28.72 1.53
N ALA A 270 -29.94 28.64 1.66
CA ALA A 270 -30.64 27.46 2.18
C ALA A 270 -31.04 26.50 1.05
N VAL A 271 -31.25 25.23 1.39
CA VAL A 271 -31.76 24.22 0.46
C VAL A 271 -33.22 24.52 0.14
N HIS A 272 -33.55 24.60 -1.15
CA HIS A 272 -34.93 24.80 -1.62
C HIS A 272 -35.42 23.59 -2.42
N LEU A 273 -36.73 23.32 -2.45
CA LEU A 273 -37.32 22.21 -3.20
C LEU A 273 -36.87 22.17 -4.67
N SER A 274 -36.82 23.34 -5.31
CA SER A 274 -36.34 23.51 -6.69
C SER A 274 -34.84 23.27 -6.88
N ASN A 275 -34.09 22.82 -5.87
CA ASN A 275 -32.68 22.42 -5.97
C ASN A 275 -32.51 20.91 -6.11
N LEU A 276 -33.47 20.12 -5.61
CA LEU A 276 -33.31 18.67 -5.41
C LEU A 276 -33.22 17.86 -6.70
N GLN A 277 -33.76 18.38 -7.81
CA GLN A 277 -33.68 17.75 -9.13
C GLN A 277 -32.27 17.77 -9.76
N ARG A 278 -31.33 18.56 -9.21
CA ARG A 278 -29.96 18.68 -9.77
C ARG A 278 -28.84 18.76 -8.74
N GLN A 279 -29.15 19.05 -7.48
CA GLN A 279 -28.17 19.13 -6.40
C GLN A 279 -28.24 17.87 -5.54
N ILE A 280 -27.70 16.78 -6.09
CA ILE A 280 -27.74 15.41 -5.54
C ILE A 280 -27.12 15.23 -4.14
N LEU A 281 -26.46 16.28 -3.61
CA LEU A 281 -25.93 16.31 -2.26
C LEU A 281 -27.05 16.44 -1.21
N PHE A 282 -28.21 16.99 -1.58
CA PHE A 282 -29.30 17.30 -0.65
C PHE A 282 -30.52 16.40 -0.86
N THR A 283 -31.33 16.28 0.18
CA THR A 283 -32.58 15.51 0.18
C THR A 283 -33.76 16.39 0.60
N SER A 284 -34.99 15.88 0.49
CA SER A 284 -36.18 16.59 0.98
C SER A 284 -36.13 16.87 2.49
N ALA A 285 -35.39 16.08 3.26
CA ALA A 285 -35.19 16.31 4.69
C ALA A 285 -34.28 17.52 4.99
N ASP A 286 -33.60 18.06 3.96
CA ASP A 286 -32.67 19.18 4.11
C ASP A 286 -33.31 20.53 3.75
N ILE A 287 -34.57 20.57 3.30
CA ILE A 287 -35.27 21.81 2.93
C ILE A 287 -35.21 22.83 4.09
N ASP A 288 -35.00 24.10 3.74
CA ASP A 288 -34.81 25.24 4.64
C ASP A 288 -33.53 25.21 5.50
N ARG A 289 -32.74 24.13 5.46
CA ARG A 289 -31.43 24.10 6.12
C ARG A 289 -30.39 24.85 5.30
N PRO A 290 -29.40 25.52 5.94
CA PRO A 290 -28.27 26.10 5.24
C PRO A 290 -27.50 25.05 4.43
N LYS A 291 -27.26 25.30 3.13
CA LYS A 291 -26.60 24.35 2.23
C LYS A 291 -25.23 23.94 2.75
N ALA A 292 -24.44 24.88 3.24
CA ALA A 292 -23.11 24.58 3.80
C ALA A 292 -23.17 23.61 5.00
N ALA A 293 -24.19 23.75 5.87
CA ALA A 293 -24.37 22.87 7.01
C ALA A 293 -24.89 21.49 6.60
N ALA A 294 -25.90 21.43 5.74
CA ALA A 294 -26.42 20.16 5.20
C ALA A 294 -25.33 19.38 4.45
N ALA A 295 -24.52 20.06 3.64
CA ALA A 295 -23.38 19.48 2.96
C ALA A 295 -22.34 18.93 3.94
N GLN A 296 -21.99 19.68 4.99
CA GLN A 296 -21.05 19.19 6.01
C GLN A 296 -21.55 17.88 6.64
N THR A 297 -22.83 17.81 7.01
CA THR A 297 -23.43 16.58 7.55
C THR A 297 -23.28 15.42 6.55
N ARG A 298 -23.72 15.62 5.30
CA ARG A 298 -23.73 14.57 4.28
C ARG A 298 -22.33 14.08 3.91
N LEU A 299 -21.39 14.99 3.73
CA LEU A 299 -20.00 14.65 3.36
C LEU A 299 -19.27 13.97 4.53
N SER A 300 -19.56 14.34 5.78
CA SER A 300 -18.99 13.66 6.95
C SER A 300 -19.53 12.23 7.09
N GLN A 301 -20.79 11.97 6.72
CA GLN A 301 -21.33 10.61 6.67
C GLN A 301 -20.65 9.78 5.56
N LEU A 302 -20.39 10.39 4.39
CA LEU A 302 -19.71 9.72 3.28
C LEU A 302 -18.26 9.34 3.64
N ASN A 303 -17.54 10.25 4.28
CA ASN A 303 -16.18 10.02 4.74
C ASN A 303 -15.98 10.58 6.14
N PRO A 304 -16.12 9.78 7.20
CA PRO A 304 -15.96 10.25 8.58
C PRO A 304 -14.55 10.76 8.93
N GLN A 305 -13.56 10.50 8.07
CA GLN A 305 -12.16 10.86 8.31
C GLN A 305 -11.79 12.25 7.80
N ILE A 306 -12.62 12.89 6.97
CA ILE A 306 -12.35 14.26 6.49
C ILE A 306 -12.82 15.28 7.52
N LYS A 307 -11.98 16.29 7.75
CA LYS A 307 -12.33 17.44 8.58
C LYS A 307 -12.97 18.52 7.72
N LEU A 308 -14.23 18.81 7.99
CA LEU A 308 -15.02 19.81 7.28
C LEU A 308 -15.43 20.93 8.24
N VAL A 309 -15.47 22.16 7.71
CA VAL A 309 -16.00 23.33 8.42
C VAL A 309 -17.03 23.98 7.49
N ALA A 310 -18.30 24.09 7.88
CA ALA A 310 -19.29 24.79 7.06
C ALA A 310 -19.08 26.31 7.15
N LEU A 311 -19.04 27.00 6.01
CA LEU A 311 -18.93 28.46 5.92
C LEU A 311 -20.20 29.04 5.30
N GLN A 312 -21.08 29.59 6.12
CA GLN A 312 -22.36 30.16 5.67
C GLN A 312 -22.25 31.64 5.24
N GLN A 313 -21.05 32.23 5.34
CA GLN A 313 -20.86 33.64 5.05
C GLN A 313 -20.43 33.86 3.61
N ARG A 314 -21.12 34.78 2.93
CA ARG A 314 -20.64 35.37 1.69
C ARG A 314 -19.32 36.08 1.97
N LYS A 315 -18.20 35.56 1.44
CA LYS A 315 -16.96 36.35 1.40
C LYS A 315 -17.20 37.56 0.51
N ARG A 316 -17.53 38.72 1.11
CA ARG A 316 -17.51 40.00 0.41
C ARG A 316 -16.09 40.16 -0.17
N ARG A 317 -15.97 40.33 -1.48
CA ARG A 317 -14.74 40.90 -2.07
C ARG A 317 -14.47 42.19 -1.30
N GLY A 318 -13.30 42.31 -0.69
CA GLY A 318 -12.96 43.48 0.11
C GLY A 318 -13.24 44.76 -0.67
N ALA A 319 -14.00 45.66 -0.04
CA ALA A 319 -13.97 47.07 -0.37
C ALA A 319 -12.51 47.57 -0.27
N PRO A 320 -12.12 48.58 -1.08
CA PRO A 320 -10.74 49.02 -1.17
C PRO A 320 -10.25 49.53 0.18
N ARG A 321 -8.97 49.28 0.46
CA ARG A 321 -8.25 49.92 1.57
C ARG A 321 -8.45 51.44 1.48
N ARG A 322 -9.22 52.03 2.40
CA ARG A 322 -8.94 53.37 2.94
C ARG A 322 -7.89 53.13 4.03
N SER A 323 -6.75 53.80 4.13
CA SER A 323 -6.38 55.15 3.72
C SER A 323 -4.87 55.19 3.44
N GLY A 324 -4.49 55.89 2.39
CA GLY A 324 -3.12 56.26 2.05
C GLY A 324 -3.21 57.35 1.00
N GLU A 325 -2.91 58.57 1.42
CA GLU A 325 -3.09 59.80 0.66
C GLU A 325 -2.34 59.81 -0.68
N SER A 326 -2.99 60.45 -1.65
CA SER A 326 -2.42 61.23 -2.76
C SER A 326 -1.56 60.53 -3.83
N GLY A 327 -2.01 60.63 -5.09
CA GLY A 327 -1.09 60.51 -6.23
C GLY A 327 -1.67 59.94 -7.53
N ARG A 328 -2.53 60.71 -8.19
CA ARG A 328 -2.69 60.89 -9.66
C ARG A 328 -2.51 59.68 -10.61
N GLY A 329 -3.52 59.45 -11.45
CA GLY A 329 -3.29 59.09 -12.86
C GLY A 329 -4.22 58.03 -13.47
N ALA A 330 -5.01 58.45 -14.46
CA ALA A 330 -5.81 57.69 -15.42
C ALA A 330 -5.10 56.47 -16.05
N GLY A 331 -5.76 55.45 -16.63
CA GLY A 331 -7.14 55.34 -17.05
C GLY A 331 -7.42 54.01 -17.77
N LEU A 332 -8.73 53.79 -17.99
CA LEU A 332 -9.39 53.10 -19.10
C LEU A 332 -9.21 51.59 -19.34
N TYR A 333 -10.35 50.91 -19.14
CA TYR A 333 -10.74 49.57 -19.56
C TYR A 333 -10.78 49.40 -21.09
N ARG A 334 -10.40 48.20 -21.55
CA ARG A 334 -11.22 47.38 -22.46
C ARG A 334 -11.25 45.95 -21.95
#